data_AF-A0A1G2Y6T6-F1
#
_entry.id   AF-A0A1G2Y6T6-F1
#
_cell.length_a   1.000
_cell.length_b   1.000
_cell.length_c   1.000
_cell.angle_alpha   90.00
_cell.angle_beta   90.00
_cell.angle_gamma   90.00
#
_symmetry.space_group_name_H-M   'P 1'
#
loop_
_entity.id
_entity.type
_entity.pdbx_description
1 polymer ?
#
loop_
_entity_poly.entity_id
_entity_poly.type
_entity_poly.pdbx_seq_one_letter_code
_entity_poly.pdbx_strand_id
1 'polypeptide(L)'
;MRTIILCSIASITFCMSLGFAAEPSQCSTKKIEVINNGIGGQNSNDILNRFPDILKAKPDTIILMVGTNDSLNSSKSVTVERFTENLKKISDLARTEKITLILMTIPPCYGKYVLMRHPAQFFEAHTPEDKVKIYNSAIKAFAAKEGIPVLDIYRIFMSIGNVGLEKDSLIRNSENSNAQDGIHPTSDGYKIMATALYGFMESQQLKPEKIACVGDSITFGVHVKGEGTSTGQTYPAWLSALYNFN
;
A
#
# COMPACT_ATOMS: atom_id res chain seq x y z
N MET A 1 28.60 -13.20 39.12
CA MET A 1 28.18 -11.86 38.67
C MET A 1 28.96 -11.47 37.44
N ARG A 2 28.29 -11.24 36.31
CA ARG A 2 28.80 -10.39 35.22
C ARG A 2 27.60 -9.66 34.61
N THR A 3 27.61 -8.35 34.80
CA THR A 3 26.65 -7.40 34.22
C THR A 3 27.25 -6.84 32.94
N ILE A 4 26.41 -6.77 31.91
CA ILE A 4 26.70 -6.21 30.58
C ILE A 4 26.58 -4.68 30.67
N ILE A 5 27.56 -3.97 30.10
CA ILE A 5 27.57 -2.49 30.02
C ILE A 5 27.33 -2.08 28.56
N LEU A 6 26.31 -1.23 28.37
CA LEU A 6 26.02 -0.45 27.16
C LEU A 6 27.20 0.46 26.80
N CYS A 7 27.54 0.55 25.52
CA CYS A 7 28.50 1.55 25.04
C CYS A 7 27.75 2.72 24.39
N SER A 8 27.93 3.90 24.98
CA SER A 8 27.49 5.21 24.53
C SER A 8 28.70 6.06 24.11
N ILE A 9 28.61 6.64 22.92
CA ILE A 9 29.23 7.88 22.40
C ILE A 9 30.72 8.21 22.69
N ALA A 10 31.45 8.38 21.57
CA ALA A 10 32.54 9.33 21.30
C ALA A 10 33.84 9.26 22.13
N SER A 11 34.94 8.90 21.45
CA SER A 11 36.28 9.41 21.76
C SER A 11 37.09 9.50 20.47
N ILE A 12 37.48 10.73 20.14
CA ILE A 12 38.40 11.09 19.06
C ILE A 12 39.78 10.55 19.44
N THR A 13 40.42 9.76 18.58
CA THR A 13 41.86 9.52 18.64
C THR A 13 42.44 9.56 17.23
N PHE A 14 43.48 10.37 17.13
CA PHE A 14 44.31 10.74 15.99
C PHE A 14 44.99 9.52 15.35
N CYS A 15 44.81 9.32 14.04
CA CYS A 15 45.65 8.43 13.24
C CYS A 15 45.89 9.10 11.87
N MET A 16 47.11 9.57 11.64
CA MET A 16 47.58 10.01 10.32
C MET A 16 47.99 8.80 9.47
N SER A 17 47.90 9.00 8.15
CA SER A 17 48.39 8.17 7.03
C SER A 17 47.62 6.89 6.67
N LEU A 18 46.56 7.08 5.88
CA LEU A 18 46.46 6.60 4.49
C LEU A 18 45.25 7.33 3.88
N GLY A 19 45.51 8.17 2.89
CA GLY A 19 44.52 9.10 2.33
C GLY A 19 43.41 8.38 1.56
N PHE A 20 42.27 8.21 2.21
CA PHE A 20 40.95 8.36 1.60
C PHE A 20 40.06 8.99 2.67
N ALA A 21 39.94 10.31 2.64
CA ALA A 21 38.87 10.99 3.35
C ALA A 21 37.57 10.54 2.67
N ALA A 22 36.84 9.60 3.29
CA ALA A 22 35.45 9.39 2.95
C ALA A 22 34.75 10.70 3.32
N GLU A 23 34.33 11.47 2.30
CA GLU A 23 33.47 12.62 2.54
C GLU A 23 32.26 12.16 3.34
N PRO A 24 31.85 12.90 4.40
CA PRO A 24 30.58 12.63 5.04
C PRO A 24 29.51 12.75 3.96
N SER A 25 28.90 11.63 3.58
CA SER A 25 27.81 11.60 2.60
C SER A 25 26.78 12.62 3.07
N GLN A 26 26.59 13.71 2.32
CA GLN A 26 25.54 14.67 2.58
C GLN A 26 24.23 13.89 2.66
N CYS A 27 23.69 13.77 3.87
CA CYS A 27 22.37 13.21 4.07
C CYS A 27 21.41 14.18 3.38
N SER A 28 20.89 13.78 2.22
CA SER A 28 19.97 14.59 1.42
C SER A 28 18.84 15.09 2.31
N THR A 29 18.74 16.41 2.48
CA THR A 29 17.66 17.09 3.21
C THR A 29 16.40 17.25 2.34
N LYS A 30 16.37 16.62 1.16
CA LYS A 30 15.26 16.73 0.22
C LYS A 30 14.08 15.92 0.73
N LYS A 31 13.01 16.62 1.10
CA LYS A 31 11.74 15.98 1.48
C LYS A 31 11.21 15.15 0.32
N ILE A 32 10.74 13.95 0.64
CA ILE A 32 10.04 13.09 -0.32
C ILE A 32 8.59 13.55 -0.40
N GLU A 33 8.12 13.82 -1.60
CA GLU A 33 6.73 14.20 -1.84
C GLU A 33 5.88 12.95 -1.96
N VAL A 34 4.86 12.80 -1.11
CA VAL A 34 3.88 11.71 -1.20
C VAL A 34 2.52 12.30 -1.54
N ILE A 35 1.90 11.75 -2.59
CA ILE A 35 0.60 12.18 -3.10
C ILE A 35 -0.40 11.05 -2.89
N ASN A 36 -1.50 11.36 -2.21
CA ASN A 36 -2.65 10.47 -2.17
C ASN A 36 -3.49 10.67 -3.43
N ASN A 37 -3.56 9.63 -4.25
CA ASN A 37 -4.31 9.60 -5.50
C ASN A 37 -5.34 8.46 -5.49
N GLY A 38 -5.86 8.13 -4.30
CA GLY A 38 -6.99 7.22 -4.12
C GLY A 38 -8.31 7.90 -4.46
N ILE A 39 -9.27 7.15 -5.01
CA ILE A 39 -10.64 7.63 -5.23
C ILE A 39 -11.62 6.52 -4.88
N GLY A 40 -12.57 6.83 -3.99
CA GLY A 40 -13.56 5.86 -3.51
C GLY A 40 -14.41 5.27 -4.64
N GLY A 41 -14.67 3.96 -4.56
CA GLY A 41 -15.55 3.24 -5.51
C GLY A 41 -14.95 2.95 -6.89
N GLN A 42 -13.69 3.30 -7.14
CA GLN A 42 -13.03 3.00 -8.41
C GLN A 42 -12.49 1.57 -8.48
N ASN A 43 -12.56 1.00 -9.68
CA ASN A 43 -11.96 -0.28 -10.05
C ASN A 43 -10.74 -0.08 -10.98
N SER A 44 -10.15 -1.16 -11.48
CA SER A 44 -9.01 -1.09 -12.39
C SER A 44 -9.29 -0.41 -13.74
N ASN A 45 -10.52 -0.47 -14.26
CA ASN A 45 -10.89 0.28 -15.47
C ASN A 45 -10.87 1.78 -15.21
N ASP A 46 -11.43 2.21 -14.07
CA ASP A 46 -11.49 3.61 -13.69
C ASP A 46 -10.07 4.19 -13.49
N ILE A 47 -9.17 3.44 -12.83
CA ILE A 47 -7.76 3.85 -12.66
C ILE A 47 -7.05 3.94 -14.02
N LEU A 48 -7.21 2.95 -14.90
CA LEU A 48 -6.60 2.98 -16.23
C LEU A 48 -7.07 4.20 -17.03
N ASN A 49 -8.37 4.51 -17.01
CA ASN A 49 -8.94 5.63 -17.75
C ASN A 49 -8.39 6.99 -17.30
N ARG A 50 -8.10 7.15 -16.00
CA ARG A 50 -7.54 8.39 -15.44
C ARG A 50 -6.02 8.36 -15.25
N PHE A 51 -5.33 7.33 -15.75
CA PHE A 51 -3.88 7.25 -15.64
C PHE A 51 -3.17 8.50 -16.19
N PRO A 52 -3.61 9.13 -17.30
CA PRO A 52 -3.06 10.41 -17.75
C PRO A 52 -3.14 11.53 -16.71
N ASP A 53 -4.18 11.57 -15.87
CA ASP A 53 -4.29 12.56 -14.80
C ASP A 53 -3.31 12.30 -13.66
N ILE A 54 -3.03 11.03 -13.35
CA ILE A 54 -2.00 10.64 -12.38
C ILE A 54 -0.62 11.12 -12.86
N LEU A 55 -0.33 10.98 -14.15
CA LEU A 55 0.94 11.39 -14.76
C LEU A 55 1.19 12.91 -14.70
N LYS A 56 0.15 13.75 -14.61
CA LYS A 56 0.31 15.21 -14.48
C LYS A 56 1.11 15.62 -13.25
N ALA A 57 1.06 14.81 -12.18
CA ALA A 57 1.85 15.04 -10.97
C ALA A 57 3.35 14.74 -11.17
N LYS A 58 3.73 14.05 -12.26
CA LYS A 58 5.09 13.60 -12.58
C LYS A 58 5.74 12.78 -11.46
N PRO A 59 5.08 11.72 -10.94
CA PRO A 59 5.71 10.85 -9.96
C PRO A 59 6.86 10.07 -10.60
N ASP A 60 7.92 9.80 -9.84
CA ASP A 60 8.94 8.82 -10.24
C ASP A 60 8.60 7.41 -9.74
N THR A 61 7.70 7.30 -8.77
CA THR A 61 7.27 6.04 -8.17
C THR A 61 5.75 6.02 -8.02
N ILE A 62 5.10 4.94 -8.49
CA ILE A 62 3.69 4.66 -8.27
C ILE A 62 3.54 3.44 -7.38
N ILE A 63 2.76 3.60 -6.30
CA ILE A 63 2.27 2.49 -5.49
C ILE A 63 0.83 2.22 -5.90
N LEU A 64 0.57 1.09 -6.54
CA LEU A 64 -0.76 0.74 -7.03
C LEU A 64 -1.41 -0.31 -6.12
N MET A 65 -2.50 0.07 -5.48
CA MET A 65 -3.39 -0.84 -4.77
C MET A 65 -4.80 -0.75 -5.35
N VAL A 66 -5.20 -1.76 -6.11
CA VAL A 66 -6.50 -1.83 -6.78
C VAL A 66 -6.98 -3.28 -6.81
N GLY A 67 -8.29 -3.46 -6.88
CA GLY A 67 -8.92 -4.77 -7.00
C GLY A 67 -10.01 -5.00 -5.96
N THR A 68 -10.14 -4.15 -4.93
CA THR A 68 -11.21 -4.28 -3.93
C THR A 68 -12.58 -4.18 -4.60
N ASN A 69 -12.81 -3.13 -5.41
CA ASN A 69 -14.08 -2.98 -6.13
C ASN A 69 -14.22 -4.00 -7.27
N ASP A 70 -13.13 -4.32 -7.97
CA ASP A 70 -13.13 -5.33 -9.04
C ASP A 70 -13.63 -6.69 -8.52
N SER A 71 -13.23 -7.07 -7.31
CA SER A 71 -13.51 -8.38 -6.70
C SER A 71 -14.72 -8.41 -5.78
N LEU A 72 -15.05 -7.32 -5.08
CA LEU A 72 -16.07 -7.32 -4.02
C LEU A 72 -17.31 -6.47 -4.30
N ASN A 73 -17.26 -5.55 -5.27
CA ASN A 73 -18.35 -4.61 -5.52
C ASN A 73 -19.16 -5.01 -6.77
N SER A 74 -20.36 -5.55 -6.56
CA SER A 74 -21.23 -6.05 -7.63
C SER A 74 -21.58 -5.01 -8.72
N SER A 75 -21.53 -3.71 -8.42
CA SER A 75 -21.81 -2.63 -9.38
C SER A 75 -20.56 -2.08 -10.06
N LYS A 76 -19.37 -2.50 -9.61
CA LYS A 76 -18.06 -2.04 -10.08
C LYS A 76 -17.11 -3.19 -10.40
N SER A 77 -17.62 -4.41 -10.48
CA SER A 77 -16.82 -5.60 -10.70
C SER A 77 -16.13 -5.59 -12.07
N VAL A 78 -14.94 -6.16 -12.14
CA VAL A 78 -14.17 -6.32 -13.38
C VAL A 78 -13.59 -7.72 -13.35
N THR A 79 -13.82 -8.55 -14.37
CA THR A 79 -13.35 -9.94 -14.37
C THR A 79 -11.83 -10.03 -14.18
N VAL A 80 -11.32 -11.17 -13.69
CA VAL A 80 -9.90 -11.38 -13.42
C VAL A 80 -9.06 -11.21 -14.68
N GLU A 81 -9.57 -11.64 -15.83
CA GLU A 81 -8.92 -11.49 -17.14
C GLU A 81 -8.76 -10.01 -17.48
N ARG A 82 -9.86 -9.25 -17.42
CA ARG A 82 -9.84 -7.83 -17.72
C ARG A 82 -9.03 -7.03 -16.70
N PHE A 83 -9.11 -7.39 -15.43
CA PHE A 83 -8.30 -6.81 -14.37
C PHE A 83 -6.80 -7.00 -14.67
N THR A 84 -6.39 -8.20 -15.09
CA THR A 84 -5.01 -8.50 -15.48
C THR A 84 -4.58 -7.73 -16.74
N GLU A 85 -5.46 -7.59 -17.73
CA GLU A 85 -5.22 -6.72 -18.90
C GLU A 85 -5.02 -5.25 -18.50
N ASN A 86 -5.81 -4.75 -17.54
CA ASN A 86 -5.69 -3.40 -17.04
C ASN A 86 -4.35 -3.20 -16.30
N LEU A 87 -3.95 -4.16 -15.46
CA LEU A 87 -2.62 -4.14 -14.82
C LEU A 87 -1.50 -4.10 -15.86
N LYS A 88 -1.62 -4.89 -16.94
CA LYS A 88 -0.66 -4.85 -18.05
C LYS A 88 -0.56 -3.46 -18.66
N LYS A 89 -1.69 -2.85 -19.03
CA LYS A 89 -1.72 -1.51 -19.63
C LYS A 89 -1.15 -0.45 -18.70
N ILE A 90 -1.49 -0.50 -17.41
CA ILE A 90 -0.93 0.42 -16.40
C ILE A 90 0.59 0.25 -16.29
N SER A 91 1.08 -1.00 -16.26
CA SER A 91 2.52 -1.30 -16.25
C SER A 91 3.23 -0.79 -17.51
N ASP A 92 2.65 -0.99 -18.69
CA ASP A 92 3.21 -0.51 -19.96
C ASP A 92 3.32 1.03 -19.97
N LEU A 93 2.30 1.73 -19.46
CA LEU A 93 2.29 3.20 -19.33
C LEU A 93 3.35 3.68 -18.33
N ALA A 94 3.43 3.06 -17.14
CA ALA A 94 4.45 3.39 -16.15
C ALA A 94 5.88 3.19 -16.71
N ARG A 95 6.12 2.09 -17.43
CA ARG A 95 7.40 1.80 -18.07
C ARG A 95 7.76 2.82 -19.15
N THR A 96 6.80 3.23 -19.96
CA THR A 96 6.98 4.27 -20.99
C THR A 96 7.42 5.60 -20.37
N GLU A 97 6.82 5.96 -19.24
CA GLU A 97 7.14 7.19 -18.49
C GLU A 97 8.35 7.04 -17.55
N LYS A 98 9.01 5.86 -17.55
CA LYS A 98 10.15 5.52 -16.66
C LYS A 98 9.82 5.65 -15.16
N ILE A 99 8.60 5.31 -14.80
CA ILE A 99 8.10 5.32 -13.43
C ILE A 99 8.31 3.95 -12.81
N THR A 100 8.85 3.91 -11.59
CA THR A 100 8.92 2.69 -10.78
C THR A 100 7.52 2.32 -10.32
N LEU A 101 6.99 1.19 -10.79
CA LEU A 101 5.69 0.67 -10.36
C LEU A 101 5.89 -0.39 -9.27
N ILE A 102 5.16 -0.26 -8.16
CA ILE A 102 5.04 -1.26 -7.10
C ILE A 102 3.57 -1.64 -6.98
N LEU A 103 3.28 -2.94 -6.96
CA LEU A 103 1.92 -3.42 -6.70
C LEU A 103 1.74 -3.73 -5.22
N MET A 104 0.56 -3.43 -4.69
CA MET A 104 0.09 -3.92 -3.40
C MET A 104 -1.09 -4.86 -3.62
N THR A 105 -1.06 -5.99 -2.92
CA THR A 105 -2.24 -6.89 -2.87
C THR A 105 -3.42 -6.19 -2.19
N ILE A 106 -4.62 -6.69 -2.43
CA ILE A 106 -5.85 -6.28 -1.75
C ILE A 106 -5.78 -6.79 -0.30
N PRO A 107 -6.00 -5.94 0.73
CA PRO A 107 -6.12 -6.38 2.12
C PRO A 107 -7.25 -7.40 2.31
N PRO A 108 -7.22 -8.21 3.38
CA PRO A 108 -8.30 -9.14 3.67
C PRO A 108 -9.57 -8.39 4.06
N CYS A 109 -10.72 -9.02 3.85
CA CYS A 109 -12.04 -8.50 4.22
C CYS A 109 -12.74 -9.44 5.21
N TYR A 110 -13.81 -8.94 5.83
CA TYR A 110 -14.76 -9.74 6.59
C TYR A 110 -16.03 -9.97 5.76
N GLY A 111 -16.10 -11.12 5.09
CA GLY A 111 -17.06 -11.41 4.04
C GLY A 111 -18.52 -11.36 4.49
N LYS A 112 -18.80 -11.66 5.77
CA LYS A 112 -20.17 -11.56 6.31
C LYS A 112 -20.73 -10.14 6.18
N TYR A 113 -19.94 -9.10 6.41
CA TYR A 113 -20.38 -7.71 6.22
C TYR A 113 -20.42 -7.31 4.75
N VAL A 114 -19.58 -7.90 3.90
CA VAL A 114 -19.64 -7.69 2.44
C VAL A 114 -20.95 -8.23 1.87
N LEU A 115 -21.38 -9.43 2.30
CA LEU A 115 -22.61 -10.08 1.87
C LEU A 115 -23.90 -9.37 2.32
N MET A 116 -23.80 -8.43 3.27
CA MET A 116 -24.92 -7.56 3.65
C MET A 116 -25.17 -6.45 2.62
N ARG A 117 -24.18 -6.14 1.78
CA ARG A 117 -24.18 -5.02 0.83
C ARG A 117 -24.21 -5.49 -0.63
N HIS A 118 -23.77 -6.72 -0.89
CA HIS A 118 -23.71 -7.30 -2.22
C HIS A 118 -24.38 -8.69 -2.24
N PRO A 119 -25.20 -8.99 -3.27
CA PRO A 119 -25.95 -10.24 -3.34
C PRO A 119 -25.00 -11.45 -3.42
N ALA A 120 -25.30 -12.52 -2.69
CA ALA A 120 -24.48 -13.74 -2.68
C ALA A 120 -24.26 -14.32 -4.09
N GLN A 121 -25.23 -14.17 -4.99
CA GLN A 121 -25.16 -14.61 -6.38
C GLN A 121 -24.00 -13.96 -7.16
N PHE A 122 -23.60 -12.74 -6.82
CA PHE A 122 -22.45 -12.07 -7.43
C PHE A 122 -21.13 -12.82 -7.16
N PHE A 123 -21.04 -13.48 -6.01
CA PHE A 123 -19.85 -14.22 -5.62
C PHE A 123 -19.82 -15.66 -6.19
N GLU A 124 -20.91 -16.11 -6.81
CA GLU A 124 -21.06 -17.44 -7.41
C GLU A 124 -20.73 -18.56 -6.42
N ALA A 125 -19.76 -19.41 -6.72
CA ALA A 125 -19.29 -20.51 -5.87
C ALA A 125 -18.19 -20.08 -4.87
N HIS A 126 -17.84 -18.79 -4.82
CA HIS A 126 -16.76 -18.26 -4.00
C HIS A 126 -17.29 -17.43 -2.83
N THR A 127 -16.55 -17.38 -1.73
CA THR A 127 -16.77 -16.36 -0.70
C THR A 127 -16.16 -15.02 -1.13
N PRO A 128 -16.55 -13.89 -0.50
CA PRO A 128 -15.83 -12.62 -0.68
C PRO A 128 -14.32 -12.75 -0.43
N GLU A 129 -13.93 -13.50 0.60
CA GLU A 129 -12.53 -13.77 0.94
C GLU A 129 -11.83 -14.56 -0.17
N ASP A 130 -12.51 -15.53 -0.79
CA ASP A 130 -11.97 -16.28 -1.93
C ASP A 130 -11.80 -15.39 -3.17
N LYS A 131 -12.76 -14.50 -3.47
CA LYS A 131 -12.58 -13.51 -4.54
C LYS A 131 -11.35 -12.64 -4.28
N VAL A 132 -11.14 -12.13 -3.06
CA VAL A 132 -9.91 -11.37 -2.73
C VAL A 132 -8.65 -12.20 -3.00
N LYS A 133 -8.62 -13.47 -2.58
CA LYS A 133 -7.47 -14.37 -2.82
C LYS A 133 -7.23 -14.64 -4.31
N ILE A 134 -8.29 -14.81 -5.11
CA ILE A 134 -8.18 -15.01 -6.56
C ILE A 134 -7.52 -13.80 -7.22
N TYR A 135 -7.96 -12.57 -6.91
CA TYR A 135 -7.38 -11.36 -7.49
C TYR A 135 -5.95 -11.12 -6.99
N ASN A 136 -5.68 -11.39 -5.70
CA ASN A 136 -4.32 -11.33 -5.17
C ASN A 136 -3.38 -12.34 -5.84
N SER A 137 -3.88 -13.51 -6.23
CA SER A 137 -3.11 -14.50 -6.99
C SER A 137 -2.81 -14.00 -8.41
N ALA A 138 -3.78 -13.35 -9.06
CA ALA A 138 -3.58 -12.70 -10.36
C ALA A 138 -2.55 -11.56 -10.29
N ILE A 139 -2.61 -10.70 -9.26
CA ILE A 139 -1.62 -9.62 -9.02
C ILE A 139 -0.21 -10.22 -8.92
N LYS A 140 -0.03 -11.24 -8.06
CA LYS A 140 1.27 -11.87 -7.84
C LYS A 140 1.80 -12.57 -9.10
N ALA A 141 0.95 -13.31 -9.80
CA ALA A 141 1.34 -14.01 -11.03
C ALA A 141 1.73 -13.03 -12.14
N PHE A 142 0.94 -11.97 -12.33
CA PHE A 142 1.24 -10.91 -13.28
C PHE A 142 2.57 -10.22 -12.95
N ALA A 143 2.76 -9.83 -11.69
CA ALA A 143 3.96 -9.13 -11.28
C ALA A 143 5.23 -9.99 -11.40
N ALA A 144 5.14 -11.28 -11.04
CA ALA A 144 6.25 -12.22 -11.23
C ALA A 144 6.64 -12.36 -12.71
N LYS A 145 5.64 -12.39 -13.61
CA LYS A 145 5.87 -12.43 -15.06
C LYS A 145 6.53 -11.16 -15.60
N GLU A 146 6.12 -9.99 -15.11
CA GLU A 146 6.60 -8.69 -15.60
C GLU A 146 7.82 -8.15 -14.84
N GLY A 147 8.28 -8.84 -13.80
CA GLY A 147 9.39 -8.40 -12.95
C GLY A 147 9.04 -7.17 -12.08
N ILE A 148 7.77 -7.02 -11.70
CA ILE A 148 7.29 -5.89 -10.91
C ILE A 148 7.33 -6.25 -9.41
N PRO A 149 7.90 -5.40 -8.54
CA PRO A 149 7.87 -5.63 -7.10
C PRO A 149 6.43 -5.65 -6.55
N VAL A 150 6.14 -6.59 -5.63
CA VAL A 150 4.83 -6.70 -4.97
C VAL A 150 4.98 -6.72 -3.45
N LEU A 151 4.23 -5.84 -2.78
CA LEU A 151 3.98 -5.93 -1.35
C LEU A 151 2.73 -6.77 -1.06
N ASP A 152 2.93 -7.92 -0.45
CA ASP A 152 1.87 -8.84 -0.02
C ASP A 152 1.21 -8.37 1.30
N ILE A 153 0.55 -7.22 1.25
CA ILE A 153 -0.15 -6.64 2.41
C ILE A 153 -1.24 -7.57 2.97
N TYR A 154 -1.87 -8.38 2.12
CA TYR A 154 -2.81 -9.41 2.55
C TYR A 154 -2.17 -10.34 3.59
N ARG A 155 -0.99 -10.89 3.27
CA ARG A 155 -0.26 -11.78 4.18
C ARG A 155 0.16 -11.07 5.46
N ILE A 156 0.55 -9.80 5.39
CA ILE A 156 0.94 -9.01 6.57
C ILE A 156 -0.24 -8.87 7.54
N PHE A 157 -1.42 -8.49 7.05
CA PHE A 157 -2.63 -8.40 7.87
C PHE A 157 -2.98 -9.75 8.51
N MET A 158 -2.94 -10.82 7.72
CA MET A 158 -3.22 -12.17 8.23
C MET A 158 -2.19 -12.66 9.26
N SER A 159 -0.93 -12.18 9.19
CA SER A 159 0.14 -12.62 10.09
C SER A 159 0.17 -11.85 11.41
N ILE A 160 -0.18 -10.56 11.39
CA ILE A 160 -0.30 -9.74 12.61
C ILE A 160 -1.56 -10.16 13.40
N GLY A 161 -2.57 -10.66 12.70
CA GLY A 161 -3.83 -11.07 13.31
C GLY A 161 -4.85 -9.92 13.34
N ASN A 162 -6.06 -10.28 13.75
CA ASN A 162 -7.20 -9.37 13.93
C ASN A 162 -7.85 -8.90 12.61
N VAL A 163 -8.18 -9.84 11.73
CA VAL A 163 -9.16 -9.58 10.66
C VAL A 163 -10.45 -10.28 11.08
N GLY A 164 -11.37 -9.54 11.71
CA GLY A 164 -12.55 -10.16 12.30
C GLY A 164 -13.42 -9.16 13.05
N LEU A 165 -14.06 -9.63 14.12
CA LEU A 165 -14.99 -8.83 14.92
C LEU A 165 -14.36 -8.26 16.20
N GLU A 166 -13.10 -8.59 16.48
CA GLU A 166 -12.43 -8.10 17.68
C GLU A 166 -12.14 -6.60 17.62
N LYS A 167 -12.08 -5.95 18.79
CA LYS A 167 -11.86 -4.50 18.92
C LYS A 167 -10.49 -4.06 18.37
N ASP A 168 -9.50 -4.92 18.43
CA ASP A 168 -8.14 -4.69 17.92
C ASP A 168 -8.00 -5.10 16.44
N SER A 169 -9.12 -5.32 15.75
CA SER A 169 -9.13 -5.59 14.31
C SER A 169 -8.48 -4.48 13.50
N LEU A 170 -7.64 -4.89 12.54
CA LEU A 170 -6.97 -3.98 11.60
C LEU A 170 -7.93 -3.47 10.52
N ILE A 171 -9.07 -4.12 10.34
CA ILE A 171 -10.19 -3.65 9.52
C ILE A 171 -11.36 -3.21 10.39
N ARG A 172 -12.13 -2.25 9.89
CA ARG A 172 -13.29 -1.66 10.59
C ARG A 172 -14.41 -2.69 10.78
N ASN A 173 -14.92 -2.77 12.00
CA ASN A 173 -16.03 -3.64 12.39
C ASN A 173 -16.93 -2.96 13.45
N SER A 174 -17.96 -3.68 13.92
CA SER A 174 -18.89 -3.14 14.92
C SER A 174 -18.19 -2.74 16.22
N GLU A 175 -17.22 -3.52 16.71
CA GLU A 175 -16.56 -3.30 18.00
C GLU A 175 -15.56 -2.14 18.00
N ASN A 176 -14.87 -1.90 16.87
CA ASN A 176 -13.82 -0.88 16.79
C ASN A 176 -14.28 0.42 16.13
N SER A 177 -15.39 0.39 15.38
CA SER A 177 -15.82 1.51 14.55
C SER A 177 -17.32 1.80 14.59
N ASN A 178 -18.09 1.01 15.35
CA ASN A 178 -19.55 1.07 15.38
C ASN A 178 -20.19 0.96 13.98
N ALA A 179 -19.53 0.27 13.05
CA ALA A 179 -19.97 0.11 11.67
C ALA A 179 -19.67 -1.31 11.16
N GLN A 180 -20.63 -1.89 10.44
CA GLN A 180 -20.49 -3.20 9.80
C GLN A 180 -19.78 -3.07 8.43
N ASP A 181 -18.54 -2.57 8.46
CA ASP A 181 -17.75 -2.26 7.25
C ASP A 181 -17.09 -3.54 6.68
N GLY A 182 -16.07 -4.05 7.36
CA GLY A 182 -15.38 -5.27 6.99
C GLY A 182 -14.45 -5.16 5.77
N ILE A 183 -14.20 -3.95 5.23
CA ILE A 183 -13.29 -3.71 4.10
C ILE A 183 -12.20 -2.71 4.46
N HIS A 184 -12.56 -1.54 4.99
CA HIS A 184 -11.60 -0.46 5.19
C HIS A 184 -10.73 -0.70 6.43
N PRO A 185 -9.40 -0.46 6.35
CA PRO A 185 -8.53 -0.49 7.52
C PRO A 185 -8.90 0.52 8.60
N THR A 186 -8.58 0.21 9.85
CA THR A 186 -8.56 1.18 10.95
C THR A 186 -7.32 2.08 10.83
N SER A 187 -7.20 3.10 11.69
CA SER A 187 -5.98 3.92 11.77
C SER A 187 -4.73 3.07 12.00
N ASP A 188 -4.82 2.02 12.82
CA ASP A 188 -3.69 1.12 13.08
C ASP A 188 -3.40 0.22 11.87
N GLY A 189 -4.44 -0.26 11.19
CA GLY A 189 -4.30 -0.97 9.92
C GLY A 189 -3.55 -0.13 8.88
N TYR A 190 -3.93 1.15 8.71
CA TYR A 190 -3.23 2.06 7.79
C TYR A 190 -1.78 2.34 8.20
N LYS A 191 -1.49 2.43 9.50
CA LYS A 191 -0.12 2.59 9.99
C LYS A 191 0.74 1.37 9.68
N ILE A 192 0.19 0.16 9.84
CA ILE A 192 0.86 -1.10 9.45
C ILE A 192 1.14 -1.12 7.96
N MET A 193 0.17 -0.74 7.12
CA MET A 193 0.35 -0.66 5.67
C MET A 193 1.52 0.24 5.30
N ALA A 194 1.57 1.46 5.84
CA ALA A 194 2.64 2.40 5.56
C ALA A 194 4.00 1.93 6.07
N THR A 195 4.05 1.35 7.28
CA THR A 195 5.30 0.84 7.87
C THR A 195 5.87 -0.31 7.05
N ALA A 196 5.01 -1.25 6.64
CA ALA A 196 5.43 -2.36 5.80
C ALA A 196 5.85 -1.90 4.39
N LEU A 197 5.15 -0.92 3.82
CA LEU A 197 5.51 -0.34 2.54
C LEU A 197 6.85 0.40 2.60
N TYR A 198 7.08 1.22 3.62
CA TYR A 198 8.36 1.89 3.84
C TYR A 198 9.50 0.87 3.95
N GLY A 199 9.38 -0.12 4.85
CA GLY A 199 10.39 -1.17 5.01
C GLY A 199 10.62 -1.99 3.75
N PHE A 200 9.55 -2.26 2.98
CA PHE A 200 9.66 -2.91 1.68
C PHE A 200 10.46 -2.05 0.69
N MET A 201 10.15 -0.77 0.54
CA MET A 201 10.85 0.14 -0.36
C MET A 201 12.33 0.30 0.02
N GLU A 202 12.64 0.39 1.32
CA GLU A 202 14.01 0.40 1.83
C GLU A 202 14.76 -0.90 1.50
N SER A 203 14.11 -2.07 1.64
CA SER A 203 14.70 -3.36 1.27
C SER A 203 15.02 -3.49 -0.22
N GLN A 204 14.24 -2.78 -1.05
CA GLN A 204 14.46 -2.68 -2.49
C GLN A 204 15.46 -1.57 -2.86
N GLN A 205 16.02 -0.86 -1.87
CA GLN A 205 16.97 0.25 -2.04
C GLN A 205 16.43 1.37 -2.96
N LEU A 206 15.11 1.56 -2.96
CA LEU A 206 14.46 2.60 -3.76
C LEU A 206 14.75 3.97 -3.15
N LYS A 207 14.98 4.95 -4.03
CA LYS A 207 15.23 6.36 -3.65
C LYS A 207 14.20 7.25 -4.34
N PRO A 208 12.91 7.14 -3.98
CA PRO A 208 11.87 7.94 -4.61
C PRO A 208 12.07 9.42 -4.26
N GLU A 209 11.68 10.33 -5.16
CA GLU A 209 11.58 11.76 -4.85
C GLU A 209 10.12 12.19 -4.73
N LYS A 210 9.25 11.62 -5.59
CA LYS A 210 7.81 11.83 -5.63
C LYS A 210 7.07 10.52 -5.85
N ILE A 211 6.31 10.13 -4.81
CA ILE A 211 5.50 8.92 -4.75
C ILE A 211 4.04 9.29 -5.00
N ALA A 212 3.40 8.65 -5.97
CA ALA A 212 1.95 8.65 -6.10
C ALA A 212 1.36 7.33 -5.57
N CYS A 213 0.60 7.41 -4.47
CA CYS A 213 -0.20 6.30 -3.97
C CYS A 213 -1.52 6.28 -4.72
N VAL A 214 -1.71 5.29 -5.60
CA VAL A 214 -2.85 5.18 -6.51
C VAL A 214 -3.74 4.02 -6.08
N GLY A 215 -5.06 4.24 -6.02
CA GLY A 215 -5.99 3.16 -5.71
C GLY A 215 -7.43 3.60 -5.54
N ASP A 216 -8.17 2.76 -4.80
CA ASP A 216 -9.58 2.95 -4.50
C ASP A 216 -9.81 3.66 -3.15
N SER A 217 -10.93 3.36 -2.47
CA SER A 217 -11.27 3.92 -1.15
C SER A 217 -10.25 3.57 -0.07
N ILE A 218 -9.56 2.43 -0.18
CA ILE A 218 -8.54 2.07 0.80
C ILE A 218 -7.36 3.03 0.66
N THR A 219 -6.88 3.32 -0.57
CA THR A 219 -5.84 4.33 -0.77
C THR A 219 -6.30 5.74 -0.41
N PHE A 220 -7.55 6.08 -0.72
CA PHE A 220 -8.12 7.36 -0.31
C PHE A 220 -8.07 7.52 1.21
N GLY A 221 -8.27 6.43 1.96
CA GLY A 221 -8.22 6.45 3.41
C GLY A 221 -9.59 6.71 4.03
N VAL A 222 -10.66 6.17 3.44
CA VAL A 222 -12.03 6.41 3.93
C VAL A 222 -12.15 6.01 5.41
N HIS A 223 -12.86 6.85 6.17
CA HIS A 223 -13.15 6.74 7.60
C HIS A 223 -11.99 7.02 8.58
N VAL A 224 -10.89 7.64 8.14
CA VAL A 224 -9.81 8.08 9.04
C VAL A 224 -9.43 9.54 8.82
N LYS A 225 -8.77 10.18 9.78
CA LYS A 225 -8.41 11.60 9.64
C LYS A 225 -7.50 11.82 8.43
N GLY A 226 -7.82 12.81 7.59
CA GLY A 226 -6.97 13.20 6.45
C GLY A 226 -7.19 12.38 5.17
N GLU A 227 -8.38 11.81 4.99
CA GLU A 227 -8.81 11.15 3.75
C GLU A 227 -8.49 12.00 2.51
N GLY A 228 -8.00 11.36 1.46
CA GLY A 228 -7.59 12.02 0.22
C GLY A 228 -6.33 12.87 0.33
N THR A 229 -5.66 12.91 1.49
CA THR A 229 -4.44 13.68 1.70
C THR A 229 -3.25 12.78 2.07
N SER A 230 -2.05 13.38 2.04
CA SER A 230 -0.81 12.79 2.57
C SER A 230 -0.46 13.31 3.97
N THR A 231 -1.48 13.72 4.73
CA THR A 231 -1.39 14.06 6.16
C THR A 231 -2.51 13.36 6.93
N GLY A 232 -2.31 13.06 8.22
CA GLY A 232 -3.30 12.33 9.01
C GLY A 232 -3.00 10.83 9.13
N GLN A 233 -4.02 9.99 8.94
CA GLN A 233 -4.03 8.59 9.37
C GLN A 233 -4.17 7.59 8.21
N THR A 234 -4.15 8.05 6.96
CA THR A 234 -4.14 7.20 5.77
C THR A 234 -2.74 6.55 5.60
N TYR A 235 -2.61 5.44 4.86
CA TYR A 235 -1.26 4.91 4.61
C TYR A 235 -0.38 5.88 3.80
N PRO A 236 -0.88 6.68 2.83
CA PRO A 236 -0.05 7.69 2.18
C PRO A 236 0.43 8.76 3.17
N ALA A 237 -0.39 9.12 4.15
CA ALA A 237 -0.01 10.07 5.19
C ALA A 237 1.08 9.52 6.13
N TRP A 238 0.92 8.29 6.60
CA TRP A 238 1.94 7.64 7.42
C TRP A 238 3.25 7.41 6.63
N LEU A 239 3.15 7.05 5.35
CA LEU A 239 4.33 6.91 4.48
C LEU A 239 5.06 8.23 4.32
N SER A 240 4.33 9.32 4.06
CA SER A 240 4.87 10.68 4.03
C SER A 240 5.61 11.02 5.32
N ALA A 241 5.03 10.64 6.47
CA ALA A 241 5.65 10.90 7.75
C ALA A 241 6.95 10.11 7.96
N LEU A 242 6.97 8.82 7.59
CA LEU A 242 8.15 7.96 7.72
C LEU A 242 9.34 8.46 6.90
N TYR A 243 9.11 9.03 5.73
CA TYR A 243 10.19 9.61 4.91
C TYR A 243 10.67 11.00 5.38
N ASN A 244 9.83 11.77 6.08
CA ASN A 244 10.07 13.20 6.31
C ASN A 244 10.25 13.63 7.79
N PHE A 245 10.16 12.70 8.75
CA PHE A 245 10.33 12.99 10.19
C PHE A 245 11.51 12.24 10.84
N ASN A 246 12.45 11.71 10.06
CA ASN A 246 13.70 11.12 10.59
C ASN A 246 14.77 12.18 10.85
#